data_AF-A0A9D3T289-F1
#
_entry.id   AF-A0A9D3T289-F1
#
_cell.length_a   1.000
_cell.length_b   1.000
_cell.length_c   1.000
_cell.angle_alpha   90.00
_cell.angle_beta   90.00
_cell.angle_gamma   90.00
#
_symmetry.space_group_name_H-M   'P 1'
#
loop_
_entity.id
_entity.type
_entity.pdbx_description
1 polymer ?
#
loop_
_entity_poly.entity_id
_entity_poly.type
_entity_poly.pdbx_seq_one_letter_code
_entity_poly.pdbx_strand_id
1 'polypeptide(L)'
;MTQNMGGVRGYVKLDKDWNHADWMSQLPENLWDLPLCNLAIPGSHDTMTYCLDLCSPLLVSNPLVLKMLDCIMPCVVRPCMYKWGTTQMMDISKQLDTGIRYFDLRIAHKKHDSSEILYFAHGIYTHLTVEKTLSDMAQWLQSHPKEVVILACSMFDELRSDQHRKFILFLKNIFGSRLCPYMSEGPASLRTFWKQGHQVIVSYDNPAASGHKELWPKIPYWWADQVDARKVISYLEEMKLSGRPEGFFVAGINLTEDAKFTDRHPKMASSNVNSQNYEDWMSNLPQTLWNIPLYNLAIPGSHDAMTYCLDISSPLVQSESDTFRLVDGLFYCLTRPAIYRWATTQERSIIEQLKAGIRYFDLRIAHKPRDTSDDLYFTHVIFTCSTVVEALEDIAKWLDCHPKEVVILACREFEGLSEKLHEKFIFSLKKIFGSKLCPRKSSDLTLQGLWASGQQVILSYEHQTVLRHPELWPDIPYWWANQRTASGVIHYLDWQKEIGRPAGFFVSGLNLTADRRYITVHPCESLRTLTQKNQECLMDWLRDQHPGPHPDSLNIIAGDFVGSVHFCPLVITLNEKLVQAKDGGYS
;
A
#
# COMPACT_ATOMS: atom_id res chain seq x y z
N MET A 1 -26.38 -27.77 36.92
CA MET A 1 -26.17 -28.46 35.62
C MET A 1 -26.02 -27.39 34.55
N THR A 2 -24.80 -26.93 34.34
CA THR A 2 -24.44 -26.00 33.26
C THR A 2 -24.27 -26.83 31.98
N GLN A 3 -25.28 -26.82 31.10
CA GLN A 3 -25.14 -27.38 29.76
C GLN A 3 -24.25 -26.45 28.94
N ASN A 4 -23.01 -26.89 28.74
CA ASN A 4 -22.14 -26.41 27.68
C ASN A 4 -22.81 -26.76 26.34
N MET A 5 -23.42 -25.78 25.65
CA MET A 5 -23.74 -25.93 24.23
C MET A 5 -22.45 -25.77 23.44
N GLY A 6 -21.74 -26.89 23.26
CA GLY A 6 -20.57 -26.97 22.39
C GLY A 6 -20.99 -26.70 20.94
N GLY A 7 -20.71 -25.50 20.45
CA GLY A 7 -20.82 -25.18 19.03
C GLY A 7 -19.82 -26.00 18.23
N VAL A 8 -20.30 -26.85 17.33
CA VAL A 8 -19.47 -27.61 16.40
C VAL A 8 -18.83 -26.62 15.43
N ARG A 9 -17.51 -26.40 15.54
CA ARG A 9 -16.73 -25.69 14.52
C ARG A 9 -16.38 -26.67 13.40
N GLY A 10 -17.13 -26.64 12.32
CA GLY A 10 -16.79 -27.35 11.08
C GLY A 10 -16.02 -26.44 10.14
N TYR A 11 -14.84 -26.87 9.67
CA TYR A 11 -14.11 -26.22 8.58
C TYR A 11 -14.30 -27.05 7.32
N VAL A 12 -14.79 -26.43 6.24
CA VAL A 12 -14.85 -27.06 4.92
C VAL A 12 -13.54 -26.77 4.20
N LYS A 13 -12.81 -27.81 3.81
CA LYS A 13 -11.59 -27.67 2.99
C LYS A 13 -12.04 -27.44 1.55
N LEU A 14 -11.64 -26.32 0.95
CA LEU A 14 -11.97 -25.98 -0.43
C LEU A 14 -11.06 -26.84 -1.36
N ASP A 15 -11.66 -27.70 -2.16
CA ASP A 15 -10.96 -28.49 -3.18
C ASP A 15 -10.61 -27.64 -4.42
N LYS A 16 -9.71 -28.12 -5.28
CA LYS A 16 -9.22 -27.39 -6.47
C LYS A 16 -10.29 -27.03 -7.50
N ASP A 17 -11.45 -27.67 -7.46
CA ASP A 17 -12.57 -27.47 -8.40
C ASP A 17 -13.69 -26.58 -7.82
N TRP A 18 -13.42 -25.87 -6.72
CA TRP A 18 -14.42 -25.03 -6.05
C TRP A 18 -14.82 -23.82 -6.91
N ASN A 19 -16.08 -23.78 -7.36
CA ASN A 19 -16.61 -22.62 -8.06
C ASN A 19 -17.11 -21.58 -7.04
N HIS A 20 -16.39 -20.47 -6.90
CA HIS A 20 -16.75 -19.37 -6.00
C HIS A 20 -18.10 -18.72 -6.35
N ALA A 21 -18.55 -18.79 -7.60
CA ALA A 21 -19.83 -18.24 -8.02
C ALA A 21 -21.03 -19.07 -7.51
N ASP A 22 -20.83 -20.35 -7.19
CA ASP A 22 -21.89 -21.29 -6.78
C ASP A 22 -21.60 -21.91 -5.39
N TRP A 23 -20.90 -21.17 -4.52
CA TRP A 23 -20.34 -21.74 -3.29
C TRP A 23 -21.42 -22.18 -2.28
N MET A 24 -22.58 -21.52 -2.22
CA MET A 24 -23.66 -21.92 -1.30
C MET A 24 -24.22 -23.28 -1.70
N SER A 25 -24.31 -23.55 -3.00
CA SER A 25 -24.74 -24.84 -3.53
C SER A 25 -23.74 -25.99 -3.31
N GLN A 26 -22.45 -25.65 -3.15
CA GLN A 26 -21.35 -26.60 -2.94
C GLN A 26 -21.05 -26.88 -1.47
N LEU A 27 -21.72 -26.19 -0.53
CA LEU A 27 -21.59 -26.50 0.89
C LEU A 27 -22.00 -27.97 1.16
N PRO A 28 -21.40 -28.64 2.17
CA PRO A 28 -21.87 -29.94 2.63
C PRO A 28 -23.35 -29.91 3.00
N GLU A 29 -24.07 -30.99 2.69
CA GLU A 29 -25.54 -31.04 2.84
C GLU A 29 -26.01 -30.73 4.27
N ASN A 30 -25.24 -31.11 5.28
CA ASN A 30 -25.56 -30.85 6.68
C ASN A 30 -25.57 -29.34 7.03
N LEU A 31 -24.93 -28.49 6.20
CA LEU A 31 -24.97 -27.04 6.36
C LEU A 31 -26.18 -26.40 5.65
N TRP A 32 -26.81 -27.08 4.69
CA TRP A 32 -27.97 -26.54 3.96
C TRP A 32 -29.21 -26.41 4.83
N ASP A 33 -29.28 -27.17 5.91
CA ASP A 33 -30.38 -27.18 6.88
C ASP A 33 -30.16 -26.23 8.07
N LEU A 34 -28.96 -25.64 8.19
CA LEU A 34 -28.70 -24.61 9.19
C LEU A 34 -29.45 -23.31 8.84
N PRO A 35 -29.94 -22.55 9.84
CA PRO A 35 -30.46 -21.21 9.60
C PRO A 35 -29.42 -20.37 8.85
N LEU A 36 -29.81 -19.70 7.77
CA LEU A 36 -28.85 -18.99 6.91
C LEU A 36 -28.05 -17.93 7.68
N CYS A 37 -28.65 -17.30 8.70
CA CYS A 37 -27.95 -16.35 9.56
C CYS A 37 -26.81 -16.98 10.38
N ASN A 38 -26.78 -18.30 10.56
CA ASN A 38 -25.70 -18.99 11.27
C ASN A 38 -24.49 -19.30 10.38
N LEU A 39 -24.61 -19.11 9.06
CA LEU A 39 -23.48 -19.24 8.14
C LEU A 39 -22.64 -17.96 8.15
N ALA A 40 -21.32 -18.09 8.00
CA ALA A 40 -20.46 -16.97 7.70
C ALA A 40 -20.61 -16.62 6.21
N ILE A 41 -21.09 -15.40 5.93
CA ILE A 41 -21.39 -14.95 4.57
C ILE A 41 -20.46 -13.77 4.25
N PRO A 42 -19.62 -13.86 3.20
CA PRO A 42 -18.77 -12.74 2.80
C PRO A 42 -19.61 -11.59 2.23
N GLY A 43 -19.24 -10.37 2.61
CA GLY A 43 -19.97 -9.15 2.25
C GLY A 43 -19.06 -8.03 1.76
N SER A 44 -19.60 -7.15 0.93
CA SER A 44 -18.97 -5.92 0.45
C SER A 44 -19.59 -4.70 1.16
N HIS A 45 -18.73 -3.85 1.71
CA HIS A 45 -19.11 -2.57 2.30
C HIS A 45 -19.00 -1.46 1.24
N ASP A 46 -19.97 -0.56 1.18
CA ASP A 46 -20.12 0.44 0.12
C ASP A 46 -19.90 -0.14 -1.29
N THR A 47 -20.67 -1.20 -1.57
CA THR A 47 -20.49 -2.16 -2.69
C THR A 47 -20.18 -1.51 -4.03
N MET A 48 -20.85 -0.39 -4.33
CA MET A 48 -20.88 0.21 -5.66
C MET A 48 -19.81 1.28 -5.88
N THR A 49 -18.89 1.46 -4.93
CA THR A 49 -17.89 2.53 -4.98
C THR A 49 -16.81 2.34 -6.05
N TYR A 50 -16.70 1.16 -6.66
CA TYR A 50 -15.82 0.94 -7.82
C TYR A 50 -16.18 1.80 -9.05
N CYS A 51 -17.41 2.30 -9.12
CA CYS A 51 -17.92 3.08 -10.24
C CYS A 51 -18.37 4.50 -9.84
N LEU A 52 -17.75 5.09 -8.81
CA LEU A 52 -17.97 6.50 -8.47
C LEU A 52 -17.66 7.40 -9.67
N ASP A 53 -18.48 8.43 -9.85
CA ASP A 53 -18.36 9.44 -10.88
C ASP A 53 -17.58 10.63 -10.33
N LEU A 54 -16.32 10.73 -10.75
CA LEU A 54 -15.42 11.82 -10.37
C LEU A 54 -15.97 13.20 -10.77
N CYS A 55 -16.82 13.27 -11.80
CA CYS A 55 -17.43 14.52 -12.25
C CYS A 55 -18.75 14.82 -11.53
N SER A 56 -19.30 13.88 -10.76
CA SER A 56 -20.55 14.09 -10.04
C SER A 56 -20.42 15.10 -8.90
N PRO A 57 -21.50 15.82 -8.55
CA PRO A 57 -21.49 16.70 -7.39
C PRO A 57 -21.39 15.90 -6.09
N LEU A 58 -21.02 16.58 -5.01
CA LEU A 58 -21.11 16.00 -3.66
C LEU A 58 -22.55 15.67 -3.28
N LEU A 59 -22.69 14.63 -2.45
CA LEU A 59 -23.92 14.30 -1.73
C LEU A 59 -24.39 15.47 -0.86
N VAL A 60 -25.71 15.61 -0.69
CA VAL A 60 -26.31 16.70 0.08
C VAL A 60 -26.04 16.53 1.57
N SER A 61 -26.02 15.28 2.03
CA SER A 61 -25.61 14.86 3.36
C SER A 61 -24.17 15.25 3.74
N ASN A 62 -23.30 15.60 2.78
CA ASN A 62 -21.96 16.07 3.11
C ASN A 62 -21.96 17.38 3.92
N PRO A 63 -20.94 17.58 4.78
CA PRO A 63 -20.77 18.81 5.56
C PRO A 63 -20.82 20.07 4.69
N LEU A 64 -21.41 21.15 5.23
CA LEU A 64 -21.53 22.43 4.51
C LEU A 64 -20.16 22.98 4.06
N VAL A 65 -19.15 22.87 4.93
CA VAL A 65 -17.77 23.30 4.63
C VAL A 65 -17.22 22.55 3.41
N LEU A 66 -17.44 21.24 3.33
CA LEU A 66 -16.98 20.42 2.22
C LEU A 66 -17.70 20.78 0.91
N LYS A 67 -19.01 21.07 0.97
CA LYS A 67 -19.78 21.55 -0.19
C LYS A 67 -19.33 22.94 -0.65
N MET A 68 -19.01 23.85 0.29
CA MET A 68 -18.42 25.15 -0.05
C MET A 68 -17.06 24.98 -0.73
N LEU A 69 -16.23 24.07 -0.23
CA LEU A 69 -14.94 23.75 -0.86
C LEU A 69 -15.13 23.17 -2.27
N ASP A 70 -16.09 22.27 -2.50
CA ASP A 70 -16.36 21.75 -3.86
C ASP A 70 -16.79 22.86 -4.83
N CYS A 71 -17.55 23.85 -4.37
CA CYS A 71 -17.90 25.00 -5.22
C CYS A 71 -16.68 25.85 -5.62
N ILE A 72 -15.69 25.99 -4.73
CA ILE A 72 -14.50 26.82 -4.97
C ILE A 72 -13.43 26.04 -5.74
N MET A 73 -13.24 24.75 -5.43
CA MET A 73 -12.16 23.91 -5.94
C MET A 73 -12.62 22.47 -6.25
N PRO A 74 -13.56 22.28 -7.20
CA PRO A 74 -14.11 20.96 -7.52
C PRO A 74 -13.07 20.00 -8.08
N CYS A 75 -12.05 20.53 -8.77
CA CYS A 75 -10.92 19.76 -9.29
C CYS A 75 -10.01 19.18 -8.19
N VAL A 76 -10.24 19.51 -6.92
CA VAL A 76 -9.48 19.03 -5.76
C VAL A 76 -10.36 18.21 -4.85
N VAL A 77 -11.53 18.74 -4.50
CA VAL A 77 -12.45 18.07 -3.59
C VAL A 77 -12.95 16.77 -4.21
N ARG A 78 -13.32 16.75 -5.49
CA ARG A 78 -13.86 15.54 -6.12
C ARG A 78 -12.84 14.42 -6.27
N PRO A 79 -11.57 14.66 -6.69
CA PRO A 79 -10.55 13.61 -6.63
C PRO A 79 -10.27 13.06 -5.24
N CYS A 80 -10.29 13.91 -4.21
CA CYS A 80 -10.15 13.44 -2.82
C CYS A 80 -11.33 12.55 -2.42
N MET A 81 -12.56 13.03 -2.66
CA MET A 81 -13.78 12.27 -2.35
C MET A 81 -13.88 10.98 -3.16
N TYR A 82 -13.41 10.97 -4.40
CA TYR A 82 -13.33 9.76 -5.21
C TYR A 82 -12.37 8.75 -4.59
N LYS A 83 -11.15 9.18 -4.20
CA LYS A 83 -10.16 8.27 -3.61
C LYS A 83 -10.60 7.70 -2.27
N TRP A 84 -11.06 8.55 -1.36
CA TRP A 84 -11.50 8.14 -0.02
C TRP A 84 -12.85 7.43 -0.03
N GLY A 85 -13.73 7.79 -0.97
CA GLY A 85 -15.01 7.13 -1.17
C GLY A 85 -14.89 5.73 -1.80
N THR A 86 -13.79 5.41 -2.48
CA THR A 86 -13.60 4.13 -3.17
C THR A 86 -13.16 3.03 -2.20
N THR A 87 -14.10 2.14 -1.83
CA THR A 87 -13.84 0.97 -0.97
C THR A 87 -13.73 -0.33 -1.76
N GLN A 88 -14.30 -0.38 -2.97
CA GLN A 88 -14.31 -1.54 -3.85
C GLN A 88 -13.62 -1.25 -5.19
N MET A 89 -12.91 -2.24 -5.74
CA MET A 89 -12.32 -2.17 -7.10
C MET A 89 -12.98 -3.13 -8.09
N MET A 90 -13.73 -4.11 -7.61
CA MET A 90 -14.40 -5.11 -8.46
C MET A 90 -15.79 -4.64 -8.85
N ASP A 91 -16.16 -4.85 -10.12
CA ASP A 91 -17.53 -4.66 -10.56
C ASP A 91 -18.51 -5.68 -9.94
N ILE A 92 -19.81 -5.41 -10.04
CA ILE A 92 -20.83 -6.23 -9.36
C ILE A 92 -20.82 -7.69 -9.81
N SER A 93 -20.53 -7.96 -11.10
CA SER A 93 -20.43 -9.34 -11.61
C SER A 93 -19.26 -10.07 -10.96
N LYS A 94 -18.08 -9.45 -10.94
CA LYS A 94 -16.89 -10.03 -10.28
C LYS A 94 -17.09 -10.23 -8.80
N GLN A 95 -17.76 -9.31 -8.10
CA GLN A 95 -18.09 -9.50 -6.68
C GLN A 95 -18.97 -10.74 -6.48
N LEU A 96 -19.98 -10.95 -7.32
CA LEU A 96 -20.81 -12.15 -7.28
C LEU A 96 -20.02 -13.41 -7.61
N ASP A 97 -19.20 -13.39 -8.66
CA ASP A 97 -18.41 -14.54 -9.12
C ASP A 97 -17.30 -14.93 -8.11
N THR A 98 -16.80 -13.98 -7.33
CA THR A 98 -15.83 -14.22 -6.25
C THR A 98 -16.48 -14.68 -4.93
N GLY A 99 -17.81 -14.74 -4.89
CA GLY A 99 -18.57 -15.32 -3.78
C GLY A 99 -19.18 -14.32 -2.80
N ILE A 100 -19.13 -13.01 -3.05
CA ILE A 100 -19.81 -12.01 -2.21
C ILE A 100 -21.33 -12.23 -2.27
N ARG A 101 -21.98 -12.23 -1.11
CA ARG A 101 -23.44 -12.45 -1.00
C ARG A 101 -24.14 -11.43 -0.11
N TYR A 102 -23.42 -10.60 0.63
CA TYR A 102 -23.99 -9.43 1.30
C TYR A 102 -23.50 -8.15 0.62
N PHE A 103 -24.42 -7.26 0.27
CA PHE A 103 -24.13 -6.03 -0.46
C PHE A 103 -24.69 -4.83 0.30
N ASP A 104 -23.81 -3.99 0.86
CA ASP A 104 -24.21 -2.68 1.39
C ASP A 104 -24.43 -1.70 0.24
N LEU A 105 -25.68 -1.25 0.08
CA LEU A 105 -26.18 -0.43 -1.03
C LEU A 105 -26.70 0.90 -0.49
N ARG A 106 -25.85 1.92 -0.55
CA ARG A 106 -26.19 3.30 -0.20
C ARG A 106 -26.79 4.01 -1.41
N ILE A 107 -28.03 4.46 -1.30
CA ILE A 107 -28.84 4.91 -2.44
C ILE A 107 -29.12 6.41 -2.35
N ALA A 108 -28.94 7.13 -3.45
CA ALA A 108 -29.15 8.58 -3.50
C ALA A 108 -29.89 9.01 -4.77
N HIS A 109 -30.61 10.12 -4.66
CA HIS A 109 -31.17 10.85 -5.79
C HIS A 109 -30.40 12.17 -5.99
N LYS A 110 -30.11 12.54 -7.24
CA LYS A 110 -29.38 13.78 -7.51
C LYS A 110 -30.29 14.99 -7.27
N LYS A 111 -29.81 15.93 -6.46
CA LYS A 111 -30.54 17.18 -6.18
C LYS A 111 -30.81 17.95 -7.49
N HIS A 112 -32.06 18.38 -7.68
CA HIS A 112 -32.55 19.08 -8.89
C HIS A 112 -32.59 18.24 -10.17
N ASP A 113 -32.37 16.92 -10.10
CA ASP A 113 -32.60 16.04 -11.22
C ASP A 113 -34.12 15.81 -11.39
N SER A 114 -34.65 16.23 -12.54
CA SER A 114 -36.06 15.99 -12.89
C SER A 114 -36.33 14.54 -13.29
N SER A 115 -35.27 13.76 -13.55
CA SER A 115 -35.38 12.33 -13.74
C SER A 115 -35.56 11.63 -12.40
N GLU A 116 -36.32 10.54 -12.38
CA GLU A 116 -36.53 9.72 -11.17
C GLU A 116 -35.41 8.69 -10.96
N ILE A 117 -34.26 8.91 -11.58
CA ILE A 117 -33.16 7.96 -11.62
C ILE A 117 -32.44 7.93 -10.27
N LEU A 118 -32.34 6.74 -9.70
CA LEU A 118 -31.58 6.49 -8.48
C LEU A 118 -30.16 6.03 -8.80
N TYR A 119 -29.20 6.52 -8.02
CA TYR A 119 -27.79 6.16 -8.09
C TYR A 119 -27.36 5.57 -6.75
N PHE A 120 -26.22 4.87 -6.75
CA PHE A 120 -25.51 4.60 -5.51
C PHE A 120 -24.57 5.75 -5.17
N ALA A 121 -24.21 5.92 -3.91
CA ALA A 121 -23.31 6.99 -3.52
C ALA A 121 -22.52 6.73 -2.24
N HIS A 122 -21.32 7.31 -2.19
CA HIS A 122 -20.49 7.42 -1.00
C HIS A 122 -19.67 8.71 -1.11
N GLY A 123 -20.16 9.79 -0.50
CA GLY A 123 -19.62 11.14 -0.67
C GLY A 123 -19.93 11.79 -2.02
N ILE A 124 -19.75 11.04 -3.12
CA ILE A 124 -20.12 11.39 -4.50
C ILE A 124 -20.98 10.27 -5.12
N TYR A 125 -21.59 10.53 -6.28
CA TYR A 125 -22.51 9.59 -6.94
C TYR A 125 -21.75 8.58 -7.80
N THR A 126 -22.40 7.47 -8.15
CA THR A 126 -21.91 6.49 -9.12
C THR A 126 -22.34 6.84 -10.55
N HIS A 127 -21.61 6.30 -11.53
CA HIS A 127 -22.01 6.33 -12.94
C HIS A 127 -23.17 5.37 -13.24
N LEU A 128 -23.21 4.21 -12.57
CA LEU A 128 -24.24 3.20 -12.76
C LEU A 128 -25.48 3.53 -11.93
N THR A 129 -26.65 3.26 -12.51
CA THR A 129 -27.92 3.45 -11.82
C THR A 129 -28.28 2.24 -10.97
N VAL A 130 -29.11 2.44 -9.96
CA VAL A 130 -29.65 1.37 -9.12
C VAL A 130 -30.39 0.34 -9.97
N GLU A 131 -31.20 0.79 -10.94
CA GLU A 131 -31.96 -0.10 -11.81
C GLU A 131 -31.08 -1.00 -12.66
N LYS A 132 -30.00 -0.44 -13.27
CA LYS A 132 -29.07 -1.22 -14.09
C LYS A 132 -28.38 -2.30 -13.26
N THR A 133 -27.82 -1.94 -12.11
CA THR A 133 -27.09 -2.87 -11.25
C THR A 133 -28.01 -3.98 -10.74
N LEU A 134 -29.20 -3.66 -10.25
CA LEU A 134 -30.13 -4.68 -9.76
C LEU A 134 -30.65 -5.58 -10.87
N SER A 135 -30.76 -5.09 -12.10
CA SER A 135 -31.05 -5.91 -13.29
C SER A 135 -29.92 -6.89 -13.59
N ASP A 136 -28.67 -6.46 -13.51
CA ASP A 136 -27.51 -7.33 -13.71
C ASP A 136 -27.45 -8.43 -12.64
N MET A 137 -27.73 -8.09 -11.38
CA MET A 137 -27.82 -9.08 -10.30
C MET A 137 -28.98 -10.06 -10.52
N ALA A 138 -30.16 -9.57 -10.94
CA ALA A 138 -31.32 -10.42 -11.24
C ALA A 138 -31.06 -11.38 -12.41
N GLN A 139 -30.29 -10.94 -13.41
CA GLN A 139 -29.83 -11.78 -14.51
C GLN A 139 -28.81 -12.82 -14.03
N TRP A 140 -27.83 -12.42 -13.23
CA TRP A 140 -26.85 -13.35 -12.66
C TRP A 140 -27.53 -14.46 -11.84
N LEU A 141 -28.53 -14.11 -11.02
CA LEU A 141 -29.32 -15.07 -10.23
C LEU A 141 -30.10 -16.09 -11.08
N GLN A 142 -30.41 -15.79 -12.35
CA GLN A 142 -31.02 -16.78 -13.27
C GLN A 142 -30.07 -17.92 -13.59
N SER A 143 -28.77 -17.62 -13.68
CA SER A 143 -27.74 -18.61 -13.98
C SER A 143 -27.28 -19.37 -12.73
N HIS A 144 -27.56 -18.84 -11.54
CA HIS A 144 -27.13 -19.37 -10.25
C HIS A 144 -28.32 -19.62 -9.31
N PRO A 145 -29.22 -20.58 -9.63
CA PRO A 145 -30.52 -20.73 -8.98
C PRO A 145 -30.46 -21.14 -7.50
N LYS A 146 -29.30 -21.60 -7.02
CA LYS A 146 -29.07 -22.02 -5.63
C LYS A 146 -28.33 -20.97 -4.80
N GLU A 147 -28.00 -19.82 -5.36
CA GLU A 147 -27.31 -18.76 -4.64
C GLU A 147 -28.30 -17.76 -4.07
N VAL A 148 -28.00 -17.27 -2.86
CA VAL A 148 -28.83 -16.33 -2.11
C VAL A 148 -28.03 -15.05 -1.84
N VAL A 149 -28.58 -13.90 -2.22
CA VAL A 149 -27.98 -12.58 -1.98
C VAL A 149 -28.77 -11.76 -0.97
N ILE A 150 -28.07 -10.94 -0.20
CA ILE A 150 -28.60 -10.03 0.81
C ILE A 150 -28.28 -8.61 0.35
N LEU A 151 -29.31 -7.85 0.01
CA LEU A 151 -29.22 -6.47 -0.43
C LEU A 151 -29.59 -5.56 0.75
N ALA A 152 -28.62 -4.86 1.31
CA ALA A 152 -28.84 -3.90 2.39
C ALA A 152 -28.99 -2.50 1.81
N CYS A 153 -30.24 -2.10 1.53
CA CYS A 153 -30.57 -0.76 1.06
C CYS A 153 -30.61 0.20 2.26
N SER A 154 -29.67 1.13 2.31
CA SER A 154 -29.47 2.03 3.45
C SER A 154 -29.05 3.44 3.01
N MET A 155 -28.86 4.33 3.99
CA MET A 155 -28.27 5.66 3.81
C MET A 155 -28.90 6.44 2.64
N PHE A 156 -30.23 6.48 2.62
CA PHE A 156 -30.99 7.15 1.57
C PHE A 156 -30.75 8.66 1.59
N ASP A 157 -30.11 9.21 0.56
CA ASP A 157 -29.88 10.67 0.44
C ASP A 157 -30.80 11.30 -0.61
N GLU A 158 -31.60 12.29 -0.20
CA GLU A 158 -32.57 13.03 -1.03
C GLU A 158 -33.71 12.21 -1.68
N LEU A 159 -33.96 10.96 -1.24
CA LEU A 159 -35.11 10.19 -1.74
C LEU A 159 -36.43 10.66 -1.13
N ARG A 160 -37.39 11.01 -1.98
CA ARG A 160 -38.75 11.37 -1.58
C ARG A 160 -39.65 10.15 -1.35
N SER A 161 -40.75 10.33 -0.62
CA SER A 161 -41.71 9.25 -0.32
C SER A 161 -42.31 8.57 -1.57
N ASP A 162 -42.54 9.32 -2.66
CA ASP A 162 -42.98 8.78 -3.95
C ASP A 162 -41.90 7.93 -4.62
N GLN A 163 -40.64 8.37 -4.56
CA GLN A 163 -39.49 7.62 -5.08
C GLN A 163 -39.24 6.34 -4.29
N HIS A 164 -39.38 6.36 -2.97
CA HIS A 164 -39.32 5.14 -2.14
C HIS A 164 -40.38 4.12 -2.58
N ARG A 165 -41.64 4.55 -2.78
CA ARG A 165 -42.72 3.66 -3.25
C ARG A 165 -42.42 3.05 -4.62
N LYS A 166 -41.91 3.86 -5.56
CA LYS A 166 -41.50 3.41 -6.89
C LYS A 166 -40.35 2.42 -6.83
N PHE A 167 -39.34 2.70 -6.02
CA PHE A 167 -38.19 1.80 -5.86
C PHE A 167 -38.59 0.46 -5.21
N ILE A 168 -39.48 0.47 -4.22
CA ILE A 168 -40.03 -0.76 -3.64
C ILE A 168 -40.81 -1.56 -4.69
N LEU A 169 -41.62 -0.89 -5.52
CA LEU A 169 -42.33 -1.55 -6.61
C LEU A 169 -41.36 -2.15 -7.64
N PHE A 170 -40.28 -1.42 -7.97
CA PHE A 170 -39.22 -1.91 -8.85
C PHE A 170 -38.56 -3.17 -8.28
N LEU A 171 -38.19 -3.18 -6.99
CA LEU A 171 -37.63 -4.35 -6.31
C LEU A 171 -38.57 -5.57 -6.37
N LYS A 172 -39.87 -5.35 -6.16
CA LYS A 172 -40.90 -6.40 -6.28
C LYS A 172 -41.03 -6.93 -7.70
N ASN A 173 -40.98 -6.05 -8.70
CA ASN A 173 -41.11 -6.45 -10.09
C ASN A 173 -39.88 -7.21 -10.60
N ILE A 174 -38.68 -6.78 -10.21
CA ILE A 174 -37.44 -7.35 -10.76
C ILE A 174 -37.08 -8.70 -10.14
N PHE A 175 -37.31 -8.87 -8.84
CA PHE A 175 -37.01 -10.12 -8.14
C PHE A 175 -38.24 -11.03 -8.00
N GLY A 176 -39.45 -10.47 -8.00
CA GLY A 176 -40.70 -11.24 -7.99
C GLY A 176 -40.75 -12.26 -6.85
N SER A 177 -41.07 -13.51 -7.20
CA SER A 177 -41.12 -14.63 -6.26
C SER A 177 -39.75 -15.05 -5.70
N ARG A 178 -38.64 -14.45 -6.16
CA ARG A 178 -37.31 -14.71 -5.59
C ARG A 178 -37.07 -13.94 -4.29
N LEU A 179 -37.91 -12.95 -3.96
CA LEU A 179 -37.82 -12.25 -2.69
C LEU A 179 -38.26 -13.16 -1.55
N CYS A 180 -37.39 -13.31 -0.54
CA CYS A 180 -37.74 -13.97 0.70
C CYS A 180 -38.47 -12.99 1.62
N PRO A 181 -39.74 -13.24 1.99
CA PRO A 181 -40.44 -12.40 2.95
C PRO A 181 -39.85 -12.53 4.35
N TYR A 182 -40.00 -11.47 5.13
CA TYR A 182 -39.67 -11.46 6.56
C TYR A 182 -40.71 -12.29 7.31
N MET A 183 -40.26 -13.37 7.97
CA MET A 183 -41.11 -14.26 8.76
C MET A 183 -40.76 -14.15 10.24
N SER A 184 -41.77 -14.08 11.11
CA SER A 184 -41.60 -14.00 12.56
C SER A 184 -41.17 -15.33 13.23
N GLU A 185 -41.22 -16.45 12.51
CA GLU A 185 -40.96 -17.80 13.07
C GLU A 185 -39.52 -18.31 12.88
N GLY A 186 -38.58 -17.44 12.49
CA GLY A 186 -37.15 -17.72 12.51
C GLY A 186 -36.47 -17.77 11.13
N PRO A 187 -35.12 -17.78 11.09
CA PRO A 187 -34.36 -17.57 9.86
C PRO A 187 -34.35 -18.82 8.98
N ALA A 188 -34.82 -18.69 7.73
CA ALA A 188 -34.86 -19.77 6.75
C ALA A 188 -33.47 -20.33 6.40
N SER A 189 -33.39 -21.63 6.16
CA SER A 189 -32.18 -22.35 5.73
C SER A 189 -32.01 -22.32 4.21
N LEU A 190 -30.81 -22.62 3.68
CA LEU A 190 -30.58 -22.69 2.23
C LEU A 190 -31.56 -23.64 1.54
N ARG A 191 -31.83 -24.82 2.13
CA ARG A 191 -32.82 -25.77 1.60
C ARG A 191 -34.22 -25.16 1.52
N THR A 192 -34.59 -24.33 2.49
CA THR A 192 -35.88 -23.65 2.52
C THR A 192 -35.96 -22.59 1.41
N PHE A 193 -34.91 -21.80 1.23
CA PHE A 193 -34.79 -20.84 0.12
C PHE A 193 -34.98 -21.52 -1.23
N TRP A 194 -34.26 -22.62 -1.49
CA TRP A 194 -34.37 -23.35 -2.76
C TRP A 194 -35.74 -23.97 -2.97
N LYS A 195 -36.33 -24.57 -1.93
CA LYS A 195 -37.66 -25.19 -2.01
C LYS A 195 -38.76 -24.16 -2.31
N GLN A 196 -38.62 -22.94 -1.79
CA GLN A 196 -39.57 -21.85 -2.00
C GLN A 196 -39.24 -21.00 -3.25
N GLY A 197 -38.10 -21.24 -3.90
CA GLY A 197 -37.65 -20.45 -5.04
C GLY A 197 -37.14 -19.05 -4.66
N HIS A 198 -36.83 -18.82 -3.38
CA HIS A 198 -36.25 -17.57 -2.90
C HIS A 198 -34.75 -17.52 -3.18
N GLN A 199 -34.26 -16.34 -3.55
CA GLN A 199 -32.83 -16.04 -3.77
C GLN A 199 -32.40 -14.68 -3.21
N VAL A 200 -33.33 -13.81 -2.80
CA VAL A 200 -33.01 -12.42 -2.46
C VAL A 200 -33.62 -12.03 -1.12
N ILE A 201 -32.79 -11.56 -0.21
CA ILE A 201 -33.20 -10.84 0.99
C ILE A 201 -32.96 -9.35 0.74
N VAL A 202 -33.96 -8.51 0.97
CA VAL A 202 -33.80 -7.04 0.90
C VAL A 202 -34.03 -6.45 2.27
N SER A 203 -32.96 -5.99 2.91
CA SER A 203 -33.02 -5.15 4.11
C SER A 203 -33.22 -3.70 3.67
N TYR A 204 -34.24 -3.02 4.22
CA TYR A 204 -34.60 -1.66 3.79
C TYR A 204 -34.68 -0.70 4.98
N ASP A 205 -33.70 0.18 5.11
CA ASP A 205 -33.55 1.10 6.26
C ASP A 205 -34.37 2.39 6.09
N ASN A 206 -35.70 2.27 5.96
CA ASN A 206 -36.60 3.43 5.90
C ASN A 206 -38.04 3.03 6.29
N PRO A 207 -38.81 3.91 6.97
CA PRO A 207 -40.20 3.65 7.32
C PRO A 207 -41.12 3.34 6.14
N ALA A 208 -40.78 3.74 4.91
CA ALA A 208 -41.53 3.40 3.70
C ALA A 208 -41.66 1.89 3.45
N ALA A 209 -40.78 1.06 4.04
CA ALA A 209 -40.90 -0.39 4.00
C ALA A 209 -42.03 -0.94 4.90
N SER A 210 -42.59 -0.13 5.80
CA SER A 210 -43.65 -0.55 6.72
C SER A 210 -44.87 -1.07 5.96
N GLY A 211 -45.28 -2.31 6.26
CA GLY A 211 -46.39 -2.99 5.59
C GLY A 211 -45.99 -3.82 4.36
N HIS A 212 -44.73 -3.75 3.91
CA HIS A 212 -44.19 -4.62 2.87
C HIS A 212 -43.53 -5.85 3.50
N LYS A 213 -44.24 -6.98 3.53
CA LYS A 213 -43.76 -8.24 4.14
C LYS A 213 -42.52 -8.82 3.45
N GLU A 214 -42.28 -8.43 2.20
CA GLU A 214 -41.15 -8.86 1.39
C GLU A 214 -39.83 -8.13 1.74
N LEU A 215 -39.92 -7.04 2.53
CA LEU A 215 -38.77 -6.25 2.94
C LEU A 215 -38.44 -6.51 4.40
N TRP A 216 -37.16 -6.72 4.66
CA TRP A 216 -36.63 -6.99 5.98
C TRP A 216 -36.31 -5.67 6.70
N PRO A 217 -36.42 -5.63 8.04
CA PRO A 217 -35.90 -4.51 8.81
C PRO A 217 -34.39 -4.36 8.62
N LYS A 218 -33.86 -3.20 8.99
CA LYS A 218 -32.43 -2.92 8.96
C LYS A 218 -31.64 -4.02 9.67
N ILE A 219 -30.73 -4.66 8.94
CA ILE A 219 -29.78 -5.62 9.52
C ILE A 219 -28.79 -4.84 10.41
N PRO A 220 -28.61 -5.24 11.69
CA PRO A 220 -27.61 -4.62 12.56
C PRO A 220 -26.21 -4.71 11.96
N TYR A 221 -25.48 -3.60 12.02
CA TYR A 221 -24.10 -3.49 11.55
C TYR A 221 -23.20 -3.09 12.71
N TRP A 222 -22.27 -3.96 13.09
CA TRP A 222 -21.23 -3.68 14.06
C TRP A 222 -20.10 -2.92 13.37
N TRP A 223 -20.05 -1.62 13.65
CA TRP A 223 -19.11 -0.69 13.06
C TRP A 223 -18.31 -0.02 14.17
N ALA A 224 -17.01 -0.28 14.19
CA ALA A 224 -16.13 0.22 15.24
C ALA A 224 -15.89 1.74 15.14
N ASP A 225 -16.02 2.30 13.93
CA ASP A 225 -15.67 3.69 13.63
C ASP A 225 -14.23 4.03 14.09
N GLN A 226 -13.25 3.22 13.65
CA GLN A 226 -11.84 3.35 14.05
C GLN A 226 -10.90 3.27 12.86
N VAL A 227 -9.84 4.08 12.90
CA VAL A 227 -8.69 4.04 11.98
C VAL A 227 -7.70 2.89 12.28
N ASP A 228 -7.69 2.35 13.51
CA ASP A 228 -6.75 1.33 13.97
C ASP A 228 -7.40 -0.06 13.98
N ALA A 229 -6.84 -0.99 13.22
CA ALA A 229 -7.30 -2.38 13.15
C ALA A 229 -7.35 -3.08 14.52
N ARG A 230 -6.44 -2.76 15.46
CA ARG A 230 -6.48 -3.34 16.81
C ARG A 230 -7.69 -2.86 17.59
N LYS A 231 -8.12 -1.62 17.39
CA LYS A 231 -9.33 -1.08 18.02
C LYS A 231 -10.59 -1.68 17.39
N VAL A 232 -10.60 -1.90 16.07
CA VAL A 232 -11.68 -2.64 15.41
C VAL A 232 -11.81 -4.05 15.99
N ILE A 233 -10.69 -4.77 16.12
CA ILE A 233 -10.68 -6.12 16.73
C ILE A 233 -11.20 -6.06 18.17
N SER A 234 -10.69 -5.11 18.98
CA SER A 234 -11.14 -4.96 20.37
C SER A 234 -12.64 -4.70 20.47
N TYR A 235 -13.18 -3.82 19.62
CA TYR A 235 -14.61 -3.54 19.56
C TYR A 235 -15.41 -4.79 19.18
N LEU A 236 -14.99 -5.54 18.16
CA LEU A 236 -15.69 -6.77 17.76
C LEU A 236 -15.63 -7.86 18.83
N GLU A 237 -14.53 -7.98 19.58
CA GLU A 237 -14.45 -8.89 20.73
C GLU A 237 -15.37 -8.44 21.87
N GLU A 238 -15.49 -7.13 22.13
CA GLU A 238 -16.45 -6.58 23.11
C GLU A 238 -17.90 -6.88 22.69
N MET A 239 -18.25 -6.67 21.42
CA MET A 239 -19.58 -6.98 20.90
C MET A 239 -19.94 -8.47 21.04
N LYS A 240 -18.96 -9.38 20.93
CA LYS A 240 -19.20 -10.81 21.22
C LYS A 240 -19.59 -11.05 22.67
N LEU A 241 -19.03 -10.28 23.61
CA LEU A 241 -19.37 -10.38 25.04
C LEU A 241 -20.76 -9.83 25.35
N SER A 242 -21.20 -8.80 24.62
CA SER A 242 -22.55 -8.21 24.77
C SER A 242 -23.67 -9.12 24.26
N GLY A 243 -23.34 -10.18 23.53
CA GLY A 243 -24.28 -11.15 22.98
C GLY A 243 -24.60 -10.93 21.51
N ARG A 244 -24.88 -12.04 20.82
CA ARG A 244 -25.17 -12.06 19.38
C ARG A 244 -26.58 -11.49 19.09
N PRO A 245 -26.75 -10.60 18.10
CA PRO A 245 -28.07 -10.15 17.67
C PRO A 245 -28.93 -11.31 17.15
N GLU A 246 -30.24 -11.19 17.32
CA GLU A 246 -31.17 -12.16 16.77
C GLU A 246 -31.18 -12.07 15.23
N GLY A 247 -30.97 -13.19 14.54
CA GLY A 247 -30.94 -13.24 13.07
C GLY A 247 -29.61 -12.81 12.45
N PHE A 248 -29.70 -12.11 11.30
CA PHE A 248 -28.54 -11.60 10.58
C PHE A 248 -27.95 -10.38 11.29
N PHE A 249 -26.63 -10.29 11.28
CA PHE A 249 -25.89 -9.09 11.64
C PHE A 249 -24.60 -9.06 10.81
N VAL A 250 -24.03 -7.87 10.66
CA VAL A 250 -22.79 -7.66 9.92
C VAL A 250 -21.69 -7.28 10.91
N ALA A 251 -20.55 -7.95 10.82
CA ALA A 251 -19.34 -7.57 11.54
C ALA A 251 -18.42 -6.83 10.57
N GLY A 252 -18.39 -5.50 10.65
CA GLY A 252 -17.52 -4.67 9.82
C GLY A 252 -16.07 -4.78 10.25
N ILE A 253 -15.21 -5.24 9.35
CA ILE A 253 -13.75 -5.19 9.49
C ILE A 253 -13.14 -3.97 8.78
N ASN A 254 -13.99 -3.04 8.33
CA ASN A 254 -13.60 -1.81 7.66
C ASN A 254 -13.04 -0.81 8.67
N LEU A 255 -11.94 -0.15 8.29
CA LEU A 255 -11.41 1.01 9.00
C LEU A 255 -12.26 2.23 8.64
N THR A 256 -12.36 3.20 9.55
CA THR A 256 -13.06 4.47 9.32
C THR A 256 -12.10 5.62 9.56
N GLU A 257 -12.08 6.55 8.62
CA GLU A 257 -11.26 7.75 8.69
C GLU A 257 -11.80 8.75 9.72
N ASP A 258 -10.88 9.42 10.42
CA ASP A 258 -11.16 10.63 11.19
C ASP A 258 -10.44 11.80 10.50
N ALA A 259 -11.12 12.93 10.33
CA ALA A 259 -10.54 14.17 9.79
C ALA A 259 -9.38 14.72 10.65
N LYS A 260 -9.17 14.18 11.85
CA LYS A 260 -8.01 14.43 12.72
C LYS A 260 -6.87 13.42 12.54
N PHE A 261 -7.05 12.43 11.66
CA PHE A 261 -6.12 11.34 11.39
C PHE A 261 -5.71 11.33 9.91
N THR A 262 -5.18 12.45 9.42
CA THR A 262 -4.24 12.45 8.29
C THR A 262 -2.81 12.20 8.78
N ASP A 263 -2.66 11.44 9.87
CA ASP A 263 -1.39 11.15 10.53
C ASP A 263 -1.32 9.65 10.78
N ARG A 264 -0.31 8.99 10.16
CA ARG A 264 0.03 7.55 10.22
C ARG A 264 -0.77 6.64 9.27
N HIS A 265 -0.16 6.35 8.12
CA HIS A 265 -0.59 5.26 7.23
C HIS A 265 -0.26 3.87 7.81
N PRO A 266 -1.18 2.89 7.70
CA PRO A 266 -0.88 1.48 7.87
C PRO A 266 -0.24 0.89 6.59
N LYS A 267 0.68 -0.06 6.80
CA LYS A 267 1.34 -0.85 5.76
C LYS A 267 0.31 -1.58 4.87
N MET A 268 0.35 -1.33 3.56
CA MET A 268 -0.40 -2.13 2.58
C MET A 268 0.18 -3.55 2.53
N ALA A 269 -0.67 -4.55 2.78
CA ALA A 269 -0.34 -5.95 2.52
C ALA A 269 -0.25 -6.15 1.00
N SER A 270 0.96 -6.45 0.51
CA SER A 270 1.16 -6.76 -0.90
C SER A 270 0.59 -8.12 -1.24
N SER A 271 -0.23 -8.17 -2.29
CA SER A 271 -0.67 -9.36 -2.99
C SER A 271 0.51 -10.28 -3.36
N ASN A 272 0.30 -11.59 -3.19
CA ASN A 272 1.22 -12.68 -3.54
C ASN A 272 1.75 -12.57 -4.98
N VAL A 273 2.92 -11.96 -5.13
CA VAL A 273 3.88 -12.29 -6.19
C VAL A 273 4.85 -13.27 -5.56
N ASN A 274 5.05 -14.41 -6.22
CA ASN A 274 5.92 -15.50 -5.81
C ASN A 274 7.36 -14.97 -5.56
N SER A 275 7.64 -14.47 -4.36
CA SER A 275 8.90 -13.81 -4.04
C SER A 275 9.91 -14.86 -3.61
N GLN A 276 10.81 -15.22 -4.50
CA GLN A 276 12.09 -15.78 -4.09
C GLN A 276 12.69 -14.82 -3.05
N ASN A 277 12.95 -15.32 -1.84
CA ASN A 277 13.44 -14.50 -0.74
C ASN A 277 14.96 -14.30 -0.91
N TYR A 278 15.41 -13.06 -1.11
CA TYR A 278 16.83 -12.71 -1.28
C TYR A 278 17.44 -12.17 0.02
N GLU A 279 16.83 -12.47 1.17
CA GLU A 279 17.26 -11.96 2.47
C GLU A 279 18.67 -12.39 2.87
N ASP A 280 19.19 -13.49 2.34
CA ASP A 280 20.52 -14.05 2.66
C ASP A 280 21.44 -14.18 1.43
N TRP A 281 21.25 -13.34 0.40
CA TRP A 281 21.92 -13.54 -0.89
C TRP A 281 23.45 -13.47 -0.82
N MET A 282 24.04 -12.64 0.06
CA MET A 282 25.50 -12.54 0.18
C MET A 282 26.09 -13.84 0.72
N SER A 283 25.43 -14.46 1.70
CA SER A 283 25.83 -15.77 2.24
C SER A 283 25.67 -16.92 1.24
N ASN A 284 24.74 -16.78 0.29
CA ASN A 284 24.43 -17.76 -0.74
C ASN A 284 25.28 -17.60 -2.02
N LEU A 285 26.11 -16.56 -2.12
CA LEU A 285 27.07 -16.46 -3.23
C LEU A 285 28.04 -17.65 -3.24
N PRO A 286 28.52 -18.08 -4.42
CA PRO A 286 29.59 -19.07 -4.50
C PRO A 286 30.80 -18.68 -3.64
N GLN A 287 31.39 -19.65 -2.95
CA GLN A 287 32.53 -19.42 -2.05
C GLN A 287 33.73 -18.74 -2.73
N THR A 288 33.88 -18.94 -4.04
CA THR A 288 34.91 -18.28 -4.87
C THR A 288 34.76 -16.76 -4.94
N LEU A 289 33.55 -16.23 -4.67
CA LEU A 289 33.25 -14.80 -4.64
C LEU A 289 33.40 -14.18 -3.24
N TRP A 290 33.46 -14.98 -2.16
CA TRP A 290 33.55 -14.44 -0.79
C TRP A 290 34.84 -13.68 -0.50
N ASN A 291 35.90 -13.96 -1.27
CA ASN A 291 37.21 -13.30 -1.19
C ASN A 291 37.39 -12.17 -2.22
N ILE A 292 36.33 -11.82 -2.97
CA ILE A 292 36.34 -10.65 -3.83
C ILE A 292 36.06 -9.42 -2.95
N PRO A 293 36.84 -8.33 -3.07
CA PRO A 293 36.54 -7.10 -2.35
C PRO A 293 35.12 -6.63 -2.63
N LEU A 294 34.38 -6.16 -1.62
CA LEU A 294 32.98 -5.75 -1.74
C LEU A 294 32.77 -4.65 -2.79
N TYR A 295 33.74 -3.74 -2.96
CA TYR A 295 33.69 -2.71 -4.00
C TYR A 295 33.82 -3.29 -5.43
N ASN A 296 34.17 -4.56 -5.58
CA ASN A 296 34.20 -5.28 -6.86
C ASN A 296 33.00 -6.22 -7.06
N LEU A 297 32.03 -6.26 -6.13
CA LEU A 297 30.77 -6.98 -6.31
C LEU A 297 29.68 -6.05 -6.86
N ALA A 298 28.67 -6.60 -7.53
CA ALA A 298 27.44 -5.90 -7.83
C ALA A 298 26.52 -5.92 -6.59
N ILE A 299 26.16 -4.74 -6.08
CA ILE A 299 25.37 -4.60 -4.84
C ILE A 299 24.10 -3.80 -5.14
N PRO A 300 22.90 -4.36 -4.91
CA PRO A 300 21.66 -3.63 -5.11
C PRO A 300 21.45 -2.57 -4.01
N GLY A 301 21.09 -1.37 -4.45
CA GLY A 301 20.87 -0.19 -3.61
C GLY A 301 19.50 0.47 -3.82
N SER A 302 19.04 1.19 -2.82
CA SER A 302 17.80 1.99 -2.86
C SER A 302 18.13 3.48 -2.76
N HIS A 303 17.70 4.26 -3.76
CA HIS A 303 17.75 5.72 -3.74
C HIS A 303 16.64 6.27 -2.82
N ASP A 304 16.99 7.27 -2.00
CA ASP A 304 16.15 7.86 -0.95
C ASP A 304 15.33 6.81 -0.19
N ALA A 305 16.03 5.88 0.45
CA ALA A 305 15.49 4.60 0.91
C ALA A 305 14.27 4.73 1.84
N MET A 306 14.17 5.83 2.57
CA MET A 306 13.18 6.04 3.63
C MET A 306 11.93 6.78 3.16
N THR A 307 11.81 7.11 1.86
CA THR A 307 10.66 7.89 1.36
C THR A 307 9.32 7.13 1.37
N TYR A 308 9.32 5.82 1.67
CA TYR A 308 8.09 5.05 1.88
C TYR A 308 7.27 5.53 3.09
N CYS A 309 7.90 6.24 4.03
CA CYS A 309 7.25 6.76 5.23
C CYS A 309 7.33 8.29 5.33
N LEU A 310 7.33 9.00 4.20
CA LEU A 310 7.17 10.46 4.19
C LEU A 310 5.89 10.87 4.93
N ASP A 311 6.00 11.90 5.75
CA ASP A 311 4.92 12.55 6.47
C ASP A 311 4.42 13.73 5.64
N ILE A 312 3.26 13.56 5.02
CA ILE A 312 2.63 14.58 4.18
C ILE A 312 2.31 15.88 4.94
N SER A 313 2.17 15.81 6.27
CA SER A 313 1.87 16.94 7.14
C SER A 313 3.13 17.68 7.63
N SER A 314 4.31 17.07 7.47
CA SER A 314 5.57 17.65 7.93
C SER A 314 5.91 18.95 7.21
N PRO A 315 6.73 19.86 7.77
CA PRO A 315 7.18 21.05 7.05
C PRO A 315 8.01 20.70 5.80
N LEU A 316 8.16 21.65 4.88
CA LEU A 316 9.20 21.53 3.84
C LEU A 316 10.58 21.71 4.47
N VAL A 317 11.60 21.10 3.86
CA VAL A 317 13.00 21.39 4.22
C VAL A 317 13.36 22.87 4.02
N GLN A 318 14.32 23.36 4.79
CA GLN A 318 14.80 24.75 4.75
C GLN A 318 15.59 25.06 3.48
N SER A 319 16.16 24.05 2.81
CA SER A 319 16.83 24.21 1.52
C SER A 319 15.87 24.57 0.37
N GLU A 320 14.56 24.32 0.53
CA GLU A 320 13.57 24.74 -0.48
C GLU A 320 13.45 26.26 -0.60
N SER A 321 12.96 26.76 -1.74
CA SER A 321 12.87 28.22 -1.94
C SER A 321 11.81 28.84 -1.03
N ASP A 322 12.06 30.05 -0.51
CA ASP A 322 11.09 30.80 0.30
C ASP A 322 9.75 30.96 -0.42
N THR A 323 9.79 31.19 -1.73
CA THR A 323 8.61 31.25 -2.59
C THR A 323 7.83 29.94 -2.60
N PHE A 324 8.52 28.79 -2.64
CA PHE A 324 7.86 27.49 -2.64
C PHE A 324 7.28 27.17 -1.27
N ARG A 325 7.99 27.49 -0.18
CA ARG A 325 7.44 27.41 1.18
C ARG A 325 6.23 28.30 1.40
N LEU A 326 6.23 29.52 0.85
CA LEU A 326 5.08 30.42 0.94
C LEU A 326 3.89 29.86 0.16
N VAL A 327 4.12 29.39 -1.08
CA VAL A 327 3.08 28.78 -1.91
C VAL A 327 2.52 27.54 -1.23
N ASP A 328 3.37 26.68 -0.67
CA ASP A 328 2.96 25.51 0.07
C ASP A 328 2.18 25.88 1.34
N GLY A 329 2.59 26.90 2.10
CA GLY A 329 1.83 27.37 3.25
C GLY A 329 0.44 27.90 2.90
N LEU A 330 0.28 28.54 1.73
CA LEU A 330 -1.00 29.08 1.26
C LEU A 330 -1.88 28.02 0.58
N PHE A 331 -1.27 27.04 -0.09
CA PHE A 331 -1.93 26.06 -0.95
C PHE A 331 -1.53 24.61 -0.65
N TYR A 332 -1.32 24.30 0.64
CA TYR A 332 -0.79 23.00 1.07
C TYR A 332 -1.63 21.81 0.54
N CYS A 333 -2.95 21.97 0.48
CA CYS A 333 -3.85 20.93 -0.04
C CYS A 333 -3.61 20.59 -1.52
N LEU A 334 -2.97 21.48 -2.29
CA LEU A 334 -2.59 21.27 -3.69
C LEU A 334 -1.14 20.79 -3.82
N THR A 335 -0.23 21.46 -3.12
CA THR A 335 1.21 21.21 -3.22
C THR A 335 1.57 19.89 -2.58
N ARG A 336 0.99 19.52 -1.43
CA ARG A 336 1.36 18.32 -0.67
C ARG A 336 1.08 17.02 -1.41
N PRO A 337 -0.09 16.81 -2.04
CA PRO A 337 -0.28 15.62 -2.88
C PRO A 337 0.71 15.54 -4.04
N ALA A 338 1.05 16.68 -4.66
CA ALA A 338 2.02 16.71 -5.76
C ALA A 338 3.45 16.41 -5.26
N ILE A 339 3.88 17.07 -4.18
CA ILE A 339 5.16 16.82 -3.51
C ILE A 339 5.26 15.34 -3.14
N TYR A 340 4.28 14.80 -2.42
CA TYR A 340 4.29 13.41 -1.98
C TYR A 340 4.44 12.44 -3.16
N ARG A 341 3.69 12.66 -4.25
CA ARG A 341 3.75 11.83 -5.47
C ARG A 341 5.09 11.87 -6.20
N TRP A 342 5.82 12.97 -6.11
CA TRP A 342 7.09 13.16 -6.81
C TRP A 342 8.32 12.95 -5.90
N ALA A 343 8.17 13.08 -4.59
CA ALA A 343 9.20 12.84 -3.60
C ALA A 343 9.27 11.38 -3.13
N THR A 344 8.19 10.60 -3.30
CA THR A 344 8.21 9.17 -2.94
C THR A 344 9.00 8.38 -3.98
N THR A 345 10.14 7.81 -3.57
CA THR A 345 11.02 6.96 -4.40
C THR A 345 10.91 5.48 -4.03
N GLN A 346 10.45 5.15 -2.83
CA GLN A 346 10.25 3.78 -2.35
C GLN A 346 8.83 3.60 -1.80
N GLU A 347 8.27 2.39 -1.94
CA GLU A 347 6.99 2.00 -1.31
C GLU A 347 7.17 0.91 -0.24
N ARG A 348 8.30 0.21 -0.29
CA ARG A 348 8.60 -0.87 0.66
C ARG A 348 9.29 -0.30 1.88
N SER A 349 8.93 -0.82 3.05
CA SER A 349 9.62 -0.49 4.28
C SER A 349 11.08 -0.93 4.26
N ILE A 350 11.91 -0.35 5.14
CA ILE A 350 13.34 -0.65 5.18
C ILE A 350 13.64 -2.16 5.35
N ILE A 351 12.83 -2.87 6.15
CA ILE A 351 12.93 -4.32 6.34
C ILE A 351 12.51 -5.09 5.08
N GLU A 352 11.49 -4.63 4.36
CA GLU A 352 11.07 -5.26 3.09
C GLU A 352 12.09 -5.03 1.99
N GLN A 353 12.80 -3.89 2.00
CA GLN A 353 13.93 -3.63 1.10
C GLN A 353 15.10 -4.59 1.40
N LEU A 354 15.45 -4.79 2.68
CA LEU A 354 16.46 -5.79 3.11
C LEU A 354 16.10 -7.21 2.64
N LYS A 355 14.85 -7.64 2.85
CA LYS A 355 14.34 -8.94 2.39
C LYS A 355 14.36 -9.10 0.87
N ALA A 356 14.13 -8.00 0.15
CA ALA A 356 14.22 -7.99 -1.31
C ALA A 356 15.67 -8.07 -1.82
N GLY A 357 16.67 -7.96 -0.95
CA GLY A 357 18.09 -8.10 -1.27
C GLY A 357 18.88 -6.79 -1.23
N ILE A 358 18.26 -5.64 -0.97
CA ILE A 358 18.96 -4.35 -0.89
C ILE A 358 20.01 -4.38 0.23
N ARG A 359 21.22 -3.91 -0.08
CA ARG A 359 22.33 -3.81 0.87
C ARG A 359 22.99 -2.43 0.87
N TYR A 360 22.63 -1.54 -0.04
CA TYR A 360 23.00 -0.13 0.03
C TYR A 360 21.77 0.75 0.25
N PHE A 361 21.84 1.65 1.22
CA PHE A 361 20.75 2.56 1.56
C PHE A 361 21.25 4.01 1.48
N ASP A 362 20.62 4.78 0.59
CA ASP A 362 20.77 6.23 0.53
C ASP A 362 19.88 6.88 1.61
N LEU A 363 20.51 7.52 2.61
CA LEU A 363 19.88 8.05 3.80
C LEU A 363 20.12 9.56 3.92
N ARG A 364 19.19 10.35 3.37
CA ARG A 364 19.19 11.81 3.52
C ARG A 364 18.61 12.23 4.87
N ILE A 365 19.37 12.94 5.69
CA ILE A 365 19.06 13.14 7.11
C ILE A 365 18.93 14.62 7.45
N ALA A 366 17.85 15.00 8.12
CA ALA A 366 17.62 16.38 8.53
C ALA A 366 17.02 16.49 9.93
N HIS A 367 17.27 17.64 10.58
CA HIS A 367 16.59 18.06 11.80
C HIS A 367 15.38 18.93 11.44
N LYS A 368 14.22 18.64 12.02
CA LYS A 368 12.97 19.36 11.67
C LYS A 368 13.04 20.82 12.15
N PRO A 369 12.61 21.79 11.32
CA PRO A 369 12.52 23.18 11.75
C PRO A 369 11.65 23.33 13.00
N ARG A 370 12.14 24.05 14.01
CA ARG A 370 11.46 24.34 15.28
C ARG A 370 11.20 23.11 16.17
N ASP A 371 11.76 21.96 15.83
CA ASP A 371 11.80 20.82 16.74
C ASP A 371 12.79 21.14 17.89
N THR A 372 12.33 21.01 19.13
CA THR A 372 13.16 21.25 20.32
C THR A 372 13.87 20.00 20.81
N SER A 373 13.53 18.83 20.24
CA SER A 373 14.22 17.57 20.49
C SER A 373 15.55 17.49 19.73
N ASP A 374 16.34 16.46 20.05
CA ASP A 374 17.51 16.08 19.25
C ASP A 374 17.14 15.06 18.14
N ASP A 375 15.85 14.89 17.83
CA ASP A 375 15.39 13.85 16.90
C ASP A 375 15.75 14.21 15.45
N LEU A 376 16.30 13.23 14.75
CA LEU A 376 16.62 13.33 13.34
C LEU A 376 15.61 12.53 12.53
N TYR A 377 15.30 13.01 11.33
CA TYR A 377 14.37 12.40 10.40
C TYR A 377 15.03 12.24 9.05
N PHE A 378 14.49 11.34 8.22
CA PHE A 378 14.87 11.30 6.82
C PHE A 378 14.06 12.32 6.03
N THR A 379 14.58 12.75 4.89
CA THR A 379 13.93 13.78 4.09
C THR A 379 14.06 13.59 2.59
N HIS A 380 13.01 13.99 1.87
CA HIS A 380 13.06 14.33 0.45
C HIS A 380 11.95 15.35 0.18
N VAL A 381 12.32 16.64 0.13
CA VAL A 381 11.40 17.81 0.15
C VAL A 381 10.62 17.97 1.47
N ILE A 382 10.08 16.88 2.01
CA ILE A 382 9.36 16.72 3.27
C ILE A 382 9.99 15.62 4.12
N PHE A 383 9.64 15.56 5.40
CA PHE A 383 10.27 14.67 6.37
C PHE A 383 9.52 13.34 6.52
N THR A 384 10.16 12.33 7.09
CA THR A 384 9.52 11.06 7.45
C THR A 384 8.74 11.11 8.77
N CYS A 385 7.79 10.18 8.92
CA CYS A 385 7.13 9.88 10.20
C CYS A 385 8.08 9.20 11.19
N SER A 386 8.94 8.30 10.70
CA SER A 386 9.93 7.58 11.52
C SER A 386 11.18 8.42 11.73
N THR A 387 11.77 8.31 12.91
CA THR A 387 13.08 8.91 13.20
C THR A 387 14.21 8.07 12.62
N VAL A 388 15.38 8.69 12.47
CA VAL A 388 16.59 8.02 12.00
C VAL A 388 17.02 6.90 12.94
N VAL A 389 16.99 7.15 14.26
CA VAL A 389 17.40 6.16 15.26
C VAL A 389 16.52 4.92 15.22
N GLU A 390 15.19 5.08 15.14
CA GLU A 390 14.26 3.95 15.06
C GLU A 390 14.54 3.06 13.83
N ALA A 391 14.72 3.67 12.66
CA ALA A 391 15.00 2.91 11.43
C ALA A 391 16.34 2.16 11.49
N LEU A 392 17.38 2.78 12.08
CA LEU A 392 18.69 2.15 12.24
C LEU A 392 18.67 1.01 13.27
N GLU A 393 17.88 1.14 14.35
CA GLU A 393 17.65 0.04 15.30
C GLU A 393 16.94 -1.14 14.64
N ASP A 394 15.99 -0.88 13.74
CA ASP A 394 15.33 -1.94 12.97
C ASP A 394 16.30 -2.67 12.02
N ILE A 395 17.21 -1.94 11.36
CA ILE A 395 18.29 -2.55 10.58
C ILE A 395 19.21 -3.38 11.48
N ALA A 396 19.61 -2.85 12.64
CA ALA A 396 20.49 -3.57 13.57
C ALA A 396 19.88 -4.89 14.05
N LYS A 397 18.59 -4.88 14.43
CA LYS A 397 17.84 -6.09 14.80
C LYS A 397 17.77 -7.11 13.65
N TRP A 398 17.58 -6.62 12.42
CA TRP A 398 17.58 -7.51 11.26
C TRP A 398 18.96 -8.16 11.04
N LEU A 399 20.04 -7.40 11.20
CA LEU A 399 21.42 -7.91 11.08
C LEU A 399 21.78 -8.95 12.14
N ASP A 400 21.18 -8.89 13.33
CA ASP A 400 21.33 -9.93 14.35
C ASP A 400 20.77 -11.29 13.90
N CYS A 401 19.71 -11.28 13.09
CA CYS A 401 19.14 -12.48 12.49
C CYS A 401 19.86 -12.95 11.23
N HIS A 402 20.68 -12.09 10.60
CA HIS A 402 21.35 -12.36 9.31
C HIS A 402 22.86 -12.08 9.43
N PRO A 403 23.61 -12.90 10.21
CA PRO A 403 24.99 -12.59 10.61
C PRO A 403 26.00 -12.55 9.45
N LYS A 404 25.64 -13.08 8.28
CA LYS A 404 26.47 -13.10 7.06
C LYS A 404 26.10 -12.03 6.04
N GLU A 405 25.15 -11.15 6.38
CA GLU A 405 24.76 -10.07 5.49
C GLU A 405 25.46 -8.78 5.93
N VAL A 406 25.92 -8.00 4.94
CA VAL A 406 26.63 -6.73 5.14
C VAL A 406 25.86 -5.60 4.47
N VAL A 407 25.58 -4.53 5.20
CA VAL A 407 24.91 -3.33 4.70
C VAL A 407 25.84 -2.13 4.61
N ILE A 408 25.59 -1.29 3.63
CA ILE A 408 26.23 0.00 3.39
C ILE A 408 25.18 1.07 3.64
N LEU A 409 25.38 1.87 4.69
CA LEU A 409 24.47 2.95 5.09
C LEU A 409 25.14 4.28 4.73
N ALA A 410 24.57 5.01 3.78
CA ALA A 410 25.11 6.29 3.33
C ALA A 410 24.30 7.45 3.95
N CYS A 411 24.76 7.94 5.10
CA CYS A 411 24.19 9.12 5.75
C CYS A 411 24.70 10.38 5.04
N ARG A 412 23.81 11.08 4.34
CA ARG A 412 24.17 12.17 3.44
C ARG A 412 23.15 13.31 3.43
N GLU A 413 23.45 14.36 2.69
CA GLU A 413 22.64 15.57 2.55
C GLU A 413 22.11 16.08 3.90
N PHE A 414 23.02 16.26 4.86
CA PHE A 414 22.64 16.72 6.19
C PHE A 414 22.06 18.13 6.17
N GLU A 415 20.87 18.31 6.75
CA GLU A 415 20.23 19.62 6.86
C GLU A 415 19.77 19.95 8.29
N GLY A 416 20.12 21.14 8.78
CA GLY A 416 19.69 21.60 10.10
C GLY A 416 20.45 20.99 11.29
N LEU A 417 21.51 20.22 11.05
CA LEU A 417 22.33 19.64 12.12
C LEU A 417 23.39 20.63 12.59
N SER A 418 23.45 20.86 13.91
CA SER A 418 24.61 21.52 14.53
C SER A 418 25.77 20.54 14.75
N GLU A 419 26.99 21.03 14.92
CA GLU A 419 28.15 20.20 15.29
C GLU A 419 27.87 19.32 16.53
N LYS A 420 27.19 19.86 17.53
CA LYS A 420 26.79 19.11 18.73
C LYS A 420 25.81 17.99 18.39
N LEU A 421 24.89 18.22 17.46
CA LEU A 421 23.91 17.23 17.04
C LEU A 421 24.56 16.13 16.18
N HIS A 422 25.51 16.48 15.31
CA HIS A 422 26.35 15.50 14.62
C HIS A 422 27.06 14.55 15.60
N GLU A 423 27.71 15.06 16.65
CA GLU A 423 28.36 14.24 17.66
C GLU A 423 27.39 13.31 18.40
N LYS A 424 26.21 13.82 18.79
CA LYS A 424 25.16 13.00 19.43
C LYS A 424 24.66 11.90 18.50
N PHE A 425 24.48 12.21 17.22
CA PHE A 425 24.04 11.23 16.25
C PHE A 425 25.10 10.15 16.04
N ILE A 426 26.37 10.53 15.90
CA ILE A 426 27.48 9.58 15.78
C ILE A 426 27.61 8.70 17.02
N PHE A 427 27.43 9.25 18.21
CA PHE A 427 27.37 8.45 19.44
C PHE A 427 26.25 7.41 19.38
N SER A 428 25.07 7.79 18.87
CA SER A 428 23.93 6.88 18.67
C SER A 428 24.25 5.78 17.65
N LEU A 429 24.88 6.12 16.51
CA LEU A 429 25.34 5.15 15.50
C LEU A 429 26.27 4.10 16.12
N LYS A 430 27.26 4.54 16.90
CA LYS A 430 28.20 3.66 17.60
C LYS A 430 27.51 2.77 18.62
N LYS A 431 26.50 3.29 19.32
CA LYS A 431 25.72 2.52 20.29
C LYS A 431 24.85 1.45 19.62
N ILE A 432 24.19 1.80 18.51
CA ILE A 432 23.27 0.91 17.78
C ILE A 432 24.04 -0.25 17.13
N PHE A 433 25.11 0.05 16.40
CA PHE A 433 25.81 -0.97 15.61
C PHE A 433 27.00 -1.59 16.35
N GLY A 434 27.60 -0.88 17.31
CA GLY A 434 28.69 -1.41 18.14
C GLY A 434 29.82 -2.03 17.33
N SER A 435 30.16 -3.28 17.64
CA SER A 435 31.21 -4.05 16.94
C SER A 435 30.86 -4.43 15.51
N LYS A 436 29.61 -4.26 15.06
CA LYS A 436 29.22 -4.52 13.66
C LYS A 436 29.76 -3.46 12.71
N LEU A 437 30.20 -2.29 13.20
CA LEU A 437 30.79 -1.24 12.37
C LEU A 437 32.13 -1.69 11.80
N CYS A 438 32.29 -1.57 10.48
CA CYS A 438 33.55 -1.78 9.79
C CYS A 438 34.36 -0.47 9.72
N PRO A 439 35.54 -0.38 10.36
CA PRO A 439 36.37 0.83 10.32
C PRO A 439 36.95 1.10 8.93
N ARG A 440 37.13 2.38 8.57
CA ARG A 440 37.60 2.79 7.23
C ARG A 440 38.99 2.29 6.82
N LYS A 441 39.83 1.94 7.79
CA LYS A 441 41.19 1.42 7.58
C LYS A 441 41.24 -0.12 7.60
N SER A 442 40.09 -0.79 7.55
CA SER A 442 40.05 -2.25 7.46
C SER A 442 40.77 -2.70 6.19
N SER A 443 41.72 -3.63 6.34
CA SER A 443 42.55 -4.14 5.25
C SER A 443 41.86 -5.22 4.42
N ASP A 444 40.82 -5.86 4.95
CA ASP A 444 40.11 -6.97 4.32
C ASP A 444 38.62 -6.63 4.20
N LEU A 445 38.25 -6.02 3.07
CA LEU A 445 36.87 -5.67 2.72
C LEU A 445 36.22 -6.77 1.87
N THR A 446 36.53 -8.03 2.13
CA THR A 446 35.86 -9.17 1.53
C THR A 446 34.70 -9.64 2.41
N LEU A 447 33.74 -10.39 1.87
CA LEU A 447 32.67 -10.97 2.68
C LEU A 447 33.26 -11.87 3.77
N GLN A 448 34.23 -12.71 3.41
CA GLN A 448 34.90 -13.61 4.35
C GLN A 448 35.60 -12.85 5.49
N GLY A 449 36.35 -11.79 5.17
CA GLY A 449 37.04 -10.97 6.16
C GLY A 449 36.10 -10.25 7.13
N LEU A 450 35.00 -9.69 6.61
CA LEU A 450 33.98 -9.01 7.41
C LEU A 450 33.27 -10.00 8.35
N TRP A 451 32.88 -11.18 7.87
CA TRP A 451 32.25 -12.21 8.70
C TRP A 451 33.19 -12.72 9.79
N ALA A 452 34.46 -12.96 9.47
CA ALA A 452 35.47 -13.39 10.44
C ALA A 452 35.68 -12.34 11.55
N SER A 453 35.50 -11.07 11.22
CA SER A 453 35.62 -9.95 12.15
C SER A 453 34.30 -9.58 12.86
N GLY A 454 33.18 -10.26 12.55
CA GLY A 454 31.85 -9.93 13.07
C GLY A 454 31.31 -8.57 12.61
N GLN A 455 31.85 -8.02 11.53
CA GLN A 455 31.49 -6.72 10.97
C GLN A 455 30.39 -6.89 9.92
N GLN A 456 29.37 -6.03 9.98
CA GLN A 456 28.20 -6.08 9.09
C GLN A 456 27.81 -4.71 8.52
N VAL A 457 28.40 -3.61 8.99
CA VAL A 457 27.93 -2.26 8.65
C VAL A 457 29.09 -1.39 8.19
N ILE A 458 29.04 -0.97 6.93
CA ILE A 458 29.87 0.10 6.37
C ILE A 458 29.05 1.38 6.43
N LEU A 459 29.45 2.33 7.27
CA LEU A 459 28.69 3.57 7.48
C LEU A 459 29.43 4.75 6.86
N SER A 460 28.92 5.25 5.75
CA SER A 460 29.38 6.48 5.11
C SER A 460 28.68 7.69 5.70
N TYR A 461 29.44 8.77 5.95
CA TYR A 461 28.95 9.96 6.63
C TYR A 461 29.48 11.22 5.93
N GLU A 462 28.61 11.95 5.23
CA GLU A 462 28.94 13.14 4.43
C GLU A 462 29.13 14.40 5.31
N HIS A 463 30.10 14.36 6.24
CA HIS A 463 30.47 15.53 7.05
C HIS A 463 31.94 15.44 7.50
N GLN A 464 32.60 16.58 7.70
CA GLN A 464 34.02 16.63 8.10
C GLN A 464 34.31 15.97 9.45
N THR A 465 33.30 15.82 10.31
CA THR A 465 33.39 15.08 11.58
C THR A 465 33.88 13.65 11.41
N VAL A 466 33.67 13.03 10.23
CA VAL A 466 34.24 11.72 9.86
C VAL A 466 35.74 11.61 10.13
N LEU A 467 36.52 12.71 10.00
CA LEU A 467 37.97 12.70 10.23
C LEU A 467 38.32 12.27 11.66
N ARG A 468 37.46 12.59 12.64
CA ARG A 468 37.62 12.29 14.07
C ARG A 468 37.09 10.91 14.48
N HIS A 469 36.33 10.24 13.62
CA HIS A 469 35.74 8.93 13.90
C HIS A 469 36.24 7.88 12.90
N PRO A 470 37.27 7.08 13.24
CA PRO A 470 37.84 6.09 12.32
C PRO A 470 36.88 4.95 11.96
N GLU A 471 35.81 4.76 12.71
CA GLU A 471 34.76 3.78 12.46
C GLU A 471 33.82 4.21 11.30
N LEU A 472 33.87 5.48 10.89
CA LEU A 472 33.04 6.04 9.83
C LEU A 472 33.82 6.20 8.53
N TRP A 473 33.13 5.96 7.42
CA TRP A 473 33.65 6.10 6.07
C TRP A 473 33.34 7.50 5.52
N PRO A 474 34.22 8.06 4.67
CA PRO A 474 33.92 9.28 3.93
C PRO A 474 32.72 9.05 3.00
N ASP A 475 32.24 10.14 2.38
CA ASP A 475 31.15 10.04 1.41
C ASP A 475 31.48 9.08 0.26
N ILE A 476 30.47 8.30 -0.13
CA ILE A 476 30.53 7.36 -1.25
C ILE A 476 30.05 8.10 -2.50
N PRO A 477 30.90 8.28 -3.53
CA PRO A 477 30.52 8.96 -4.77
C PRO A 477 29.25 8.37 -5.40
N TYR A 478 28.37 9.24 -5.87
CA TYR A 478 27.11 8.86 -6.51
C TYR A 478 27.03 9.46 -7.92
N TRP A 479 27.00 8.59 -8.93
CA TRP A 479 26.78 8.96 -10.31
C TRP A 479 25.29 9.20 -10.55
N TRP A 480 24.89 10.45 -10.42
CA TRP A 480 23.52 10.90 -10.64
C TRP A 480 23.38 11.61 -11.98
N ALA A 481 22.67 10.97 -12.91
CA ALA A 481 22.49 11.51 -14.26
C ALA A 481 21.69 12.81 -14.30
N ASN A 482 20.78 13.00 -13.34
CA ASN A 482 19.79 14.07 -13.33
C ASN A 482 19.00 14.15 -14.66
N GLN A 483 18.51 13.00 -15.12
CA GLN A 483 17.79 12.85 -16.40
C GLN A 483 16.40 12.27 -16.18
N ARG A 484 15.45 12.69 -17.04
CA ARG A 484 14.05 12.23 -17.01
C ARG A 484 13.76 11.00 -17.86
N THR A 485 14.72 10.55 -18.66
CA THR A 485 14.57 9.43 -19.62
C THR A 485 15.65 8.38 -19.40
N ALA A 486 15.32 7.11 -19.63
CA ALA A 486 16.26 5.99 -19.58
C ALA A 486 17.48 6.23 -20.47
N SER A 487 17.27 6.68 -21.71
CA SER A 487 18.35 6.97 -22.66
C SER A 487 19.33 8.03 -22.14
N GLY A 488 18.82 9.06 -21.45
CA GLY A 488 19.66 10.08 -20.83
C GLY A 488 20.50 9.53 -19.67
N VAL A 489 19.88 8.70 -18.82
CA VAL A 489 20.59 8.02 -17.71
C VAL A 489 21.68 7.10 -18.25
N ILE A 490 21.34 6.26 -19.24
CA ILE A 490 22.26 5.32 -19.87
C ILE A 490 23.45 6.05 -20.50
N HIS A 491 23.19 7.07 -21.32
CA HIS A 491 24.24 7.87 -21.94
C HIS A 491 25.20 8.47 -20.90
N TYR A 492 24.66 9.00 -19.79
CA TYR A 492 25.49 9.54 -18.71
C TYR A 492 26.34 8.46 -18.02
N LEU A 493 25.75 7.29 -17.72
CA LEU A 493 26.46 6.20 -17.05
C LEU A 493 27.54 5.57 -17.94
N ASP A 494 27.27 5.41 -19.25
CA ASP A 494 28.28 4.94 -20.19
C ASP A 494 29.43 5.95 -20.33
N TRP A 495 29.13 7.25 -20.35
CA TRP A 495 30.17 8.29 -20.31
C TRP A 495 31.00 8.24 -19.01
N GLN A 496 30.40 7.98 -17.84
CA GLN A 496 31.15 7.78 -16.59
C GLN A 496 32.07 6.55 -16.66
N LYS A 497 31.62 5.47 -17.28
CA LYS A 497 32.42 4.25 -17.48
C LYS A 497 33.63 4.51 -18.38
N GLU A 498 33.50 5.38 -19.39
CA GLU A 498 34.64 5.79 -20.25
C GLU A 498 35.71 6.57 -19.49
N ILE A 499 35.33 7.39 -18.51
CA ILE A 499 36.27 8.10 -17.63
C ILE A 499 36.99 7.14 -16.69
N GLY A 500 36.25 6.12 -16.22
CA GLY A 500 36.74 5.07 -15.33
C GLY A 500 36.12 5.16 -13.93
N ARG A 501 35.82 3.98 -13.36
CA ARG A 501 35.25 3.85 -12.02
C ARG A 501 36.20 4.34 -10.90
N PRO A 502 35.64 4.85 -9.78
CA PRO A 502 36.40 5.05 -8.56
C PRO A 502 37.04 3.76 -8.03
N ALA A 503 38.18 3.91 -7.34
CA ALA A 503 38.91 2.77 -6.75
C ALA A 503 38.16 2.10 -5.59
N GLY A 504 37.31 2.85 -4.88
CA GLY A 504 36.51 2.35 -3.76
C GLY A 504 35.05 2.07 -4.13
N PHE A 505 34.18 2.11 -3.12
CA PHE A 505 32.75 2.09 -3.31
C PHE A 505 32.29 3.31 -4.11
N PHE A 506 31.33 3.09 -5.01
CA PHE A 506 30.61 4.15 -5.71
C PHE A 506 29.25 3.62 -6.16
N VAL A 507 28.32 4.54 -6.41
CA VAL A 507 26.95 4.23 -6.77
C VAL A 507 26.66 4.66 -8.19
N SER A 508 26.08 3.77 -8.98
CA SER A 508 25.46 4.05 -10.27
C SER A 508 23.96 4.19 -10.08
N GLY A 509 23.45 5.43 -10.18
CA GLY A 509 22.05 5.73 -9.98
C GLY A 509 21.22 5.50 -11.25
N LEU A 510 20.27 4.58 -11.20
CA LEU A 510 19.23 4.39 -12.22
C LEU A 510 17.99 5.26 -11.97
N ASN A 511 18.01 6.09 -10.94
CA ASN A 511 16.93 7.00 -10.57
C ASN A 511 16.74 8.12 -11.60
N LEU A 512 15.48 8.39 -11.93
CA LEU A 512 15.10 9.45 -12.87
C LEU A 512 14.75 10.72 -12.11
N THR A 513 15.04 11.87 -12.71
CA THR A 513 14.68 13.16 -12.14
C THR A 513 13.67 13.88 -13.04
N ALA A 514 12.58 14.36 -12.44
CA ALA A 514 11.66 15.28 -13.09
C ALA A 514 11.88 16.71 -12.57
N ASP A 515 12.08 17.65 -13.49
CA ASP A 515 12.16 19.06 -13.11
C ASP A 515 10.76 19.61 -12.76
N ARG A 516 10.73 20.76 -12.07
CA ARG A 516 9.48 21.40 -11.63
C ARG A 516 8.53 21.75 -12.79
N ARG A 517 9.06 22.07 -13.98
CA ARG A 517 8.24 22.37 -15.16
C ARG A 517 7.58 21.11 -15.70
N TYR A 518 8.28 19.98 -15.70
CA TYR A 518 7.71 18.69 -16.07
C TYR A 518 6.60 18.30 -15.09
N ILE A 519 6.85 18.43 -13.79
CA ILE A 519 5.89 18.12 -12.73
C ILE A 519 4.59 18.93 -12.89
N THR A 520 4.69 20.24 -13.18
CA THR A 520 3.50 21.10 -13.29
C THR A 520 2.65 20.81 -14.52
N VAL A 521 3.24 20.36 -15.63
CA VAL A 521 2.49 20.04 -16.86
C VAL A 521 2.02 18.58 -16.93
N HIS A 522 2.43 17.72 -15.99
CA HIS A 522 2.00 16.31 -15.89
C HIS A 522 1.28 16.02 -14.56
N PRO A 523 0.13 16.65 -14.27
CA PRO A 523 -0.56 16.53 -12.99
C PRO A 523 -1.12 15.14 -12.69
N CYS A 524 -1.17 14.25 -13.68
CA CYS A 524 -1.59 12.84 -13.53
C CYS A 524 -0.42 11.85 -13.44
N GLU A 525 0.83 12.29 -13.58
CA GLU A 525 2.03 11.44 -13.48
C GLU A 525 2.70 11.54 -12.12
N SER A 526 3.35 10.48 -11.68
CA SER A 526 4.21 10.45 -10.50
C SER A 526 5.60 9.96 -10.87
N LEU A 527 6.54 10.08 -9.92
CA LEU A 527 7.87 9.49 -10.09
C LEU A 527 7.76 7.98 -10.38
N ARG A 528 6.82 7.28 -9.72
CA ARG A 528 6.48 5.87 -10.02
C ARG A 528 6.16 5.65 -11.48
N THR A 529 5.19 6.40 -12.03
CA THR A 529 4.78 6.20 -13.41
C THR A 529 5.91 6.53 -14.38
N LEU A 530 6.75 7.53 -14.05
CA LEU A 530 7.91 7.88 -14.86
C LEU A 530 8.95 6.76 -14.86
N THR A 531 9.28 6.21 -13.69
CA THR A 531 10.20 5.08 -13.54
C THR A 531 9.68 3.85 -14.27
N GLN A 532 8.41 3.49 -14.08
CA GLN A 532 7.79 2.34 -14.76
C GLN A 532 7.84 2.45 -16.29
N LYS A 533 7.55 3.64 -16.86
CA LYS A 533 7.63 3.88 -18.32
C LYS A 533 9.02 3.68 -18.91
N ASN A 534 10.07 3.87 -18.10
CA ASN A 534 11.47 3.80 -18.52
C ASN A 534 12.16 2.50 -18.07
N GLN A 535 11.47 1.67 -17.30
CA GLN A 535 12.09 0.60 -16.54
C GLN A 535 12.68 -0.49 -17.42
N GLU A 536 11.94 -0.92 -18.45
CA GLU A 536 12.39 -1.98 -19.35
C GLU A 536 13.74 -1.65 -19.99
N CYS A 537 13.86 -0.44 -20.55
CA CYS A 537 15.11 0.05 -21.15
C CYS A 537 16.28 0.10 -20.16
N LEU A 538 16.03 0.53 -18.91
CA LEU A 538 17.07 0.53 -17.86
C LEU A 538 17.48 -0.89 -17.45
N MET A 539 16.53 -1.82 -17.35
CA MET A 539 16.82 -3.22 -17.00
C MET A 539 17.55 -3.94 -18.14
N ASP A 540 17.24 -3.63 -19.40
CA ASP A 540 17.96 -4.15 -20.57
C ASP A 540 19.43 -3.74 -20.52
N TRP A 541 19.71 -2.44 -20.36
CA TRP A 541 21.09 -1.95 -20.20
C TRP A 541 21.78 -2.58 -18.99
N LEU A 542 21.08 -2.73 -17.87
CA LEU A 542 21.63 -3.33 -16.65
C LEU A 542 22.06 -4.79 -16.85
N ARG A 543 21.36 -5.58 -17.67
CA ARG A 543 21.73 -6.98 -17.98
C ARG A 543 23.09 -7.10 -18.63
N ASP A 544 23.51 -6.09 -19.39
CA ASP A 544 24.78 -6.11 -20.11
C ASP A 544 25.98 -5.70 -19.24
N GLN A 545 25.73 -5.14 -18.05
CA GLN A 545 26.79 -4.67 -17.16
C GLN A 545 27.52 -5.81 -16.45
N HIS A 546 28.69 -5.53 -15.90
CA HIS A 546 29.43 -6.47 -15.08
C HIS A 546 30.09 -5.77 -13.88
N PRO A 547 30.24 -6.47 -12.75
CA PRO A 547 31.08 -6.02 -11.66
C PRO A 547 32.53 -6.46 -11.88
N GLY A 548 33.41 -6.03 -10.99
CA GLY A 548 34.84 -6.38 -11.01
C GLY A 548 35.76 -5.16 -11.02
N PRO A 549 37.08 -5.39 -11.10
CA PRO A 549 38.08 -4.32 -10.99
C PRO A 549 38.32 -3.56 -12.31
N HIS A 550 37.67 -3.93 -13.41
CA HIS A 550 37.89 -3.28 -14.70
C HIS A 550 37.37 -1.83 -14.68
N PRO A 551 38.00 -0.87 -15.40
CA PRO A 551 37.61 0.54 -15.35
C PRO A 551 36.14 0.84 -15.69
N ASP A 552 35.48 0.02 -16.49
CA ASP A 552 34.07 0.18 -16.89
C ASP A 552 33.07 -0.63 -16.04
N SER A 553 33.55 -1.36 -15.03
CA SER A 553 32.72 -2.19 -14.17
C SER A 553 31.90 -1.36 -13.20
N LEU A 554 30.74 -1.89 -12.82
CA LEU A 554 29.86 -1.28 -11.82
C LEU A 554 30.08 -1.90 -10.43
N ASN A 555 29.66 -1.18 -9.39
CA ASN A 555 29.66 -1.67 -8.01
C ASN A 555 28.24 -1.60 -7.42
N ILE A 556 27.91 -0.52 -6.71
CA ILE A 556 26.58 -0.35 -6.16
C ILE A 556 25.67 0.19 -7.26
N ILE A 557 24.54 -0.46 -7.49
CA ILE A 557 23.54 -0.01 -8.46
C ILE A 557 22.29 0.35 -7.67
N ALA A 558 21.92 1.63 -7.67
CA ALA A 558 20.79 2.14 -6.90
C ALA A 558 19.62 2.52 -7.80
N GLY A 559 18.40 2.28 -7.34
CA GLY A 559 17.19 2.63 -8.09
C GLY A 559 16.01 3.03 -7.22
N ASP A 560 14.96 3.53 -7.88
CA ASP A 560 13.66 3.82 -7.29
C ASP A 560 12.74 2.59 -7.41
N PHE A 561 11.84 2.42 -6.45
CA PHE A 561 10.80 1.38 -6.43
C PHE A 561 11.34 -0.04 -6.61
N VAL A 562 12.43 -0.34 -5.90
CA VAL A 562 13.20 -1.59 -6.02
C VAL A 562 12.42 -2.88 -5.74
N GLY A 563 11.19 -2.76 -5.22
CA GLY A 563 10.30 -3.87 -4.95
C GLY A 563 9.38 -4.31 -6.10
N SER A 564 9.18 -3.47 -7.13
CA SER A 564 8.11 -3.70 -8.11
C SER A 564 8.50 -4.65 -9.25
N VAL A 565 9.79 -4.99 -9.41
CA VAL A 565 10.37 -5.66 -10.59
C VAL A 565 11.59 -6.50 -10.19
N HIS A 566 12.08 -7.35 -11.11
CA HIS A 566 13.33 -8.13 -11.01
C HIS A 566 14.64 -7.32 -10.84
N PHE A 567 14.60 -6.09 -10.30
CA PHE A 567 15.78 -5.24 -10.11
C PHE A 567 16.83 -5.90 -9.19
N CYS A 568 16.48 -6.21 -7.93
CA CYS A 568 17.42 -6.84 -7.01
C CYS A 568 17.94 -8.20 -7.53
N PRO A 569 17.08 -9.14 -8.00
CA PRO A 569 17.54 -10.36 -8.64
C PRO A 569 18.57 -10.13 -9.74
N LEU A 570 18.29 -9.17 -10.63
CA LEU A 570 19.16 -8.87 -11.76
C LEU A 570 20.54 -8.38 -11.28
N VAL A 571 20.59 -7.41 -10.37
CA VAL A 571 21.86 -6.91 -9.82
C VAL A 571 22.64 -8.01 -9.12
N ILE A 572 21.98 -8.87 -8.34
CA ILE A 572 22.61 -9.99 -7.63
C ILE A 572 23.24 -10.97 -8.62
N THR A 573 22.50 -11.35 -9.67
CA THR A 573 22.96 -12.29 -10.72
C THR A 573 24.14 -11.74 -11.54
N LEU A 574 24.35 -10.42 -11.61
CA LEU A 574 25.55 -9.87 -12.26
C LEU A 574 26.86 -10.40 -11.64
N ASN A 575 26.85 -10.78 -10.36
CA ASN A 575 28.02 -11.37 -9.69
C ASN A 575 28.42 -12.73 -10.27
N GLU A 576 27.51 -13.46 -10.92
CA GLU A 576 27.82 -14.75 -11.58
C GLU A 576 28.81 -14.58 -12.74
N LYS A 577 28.83 -13.41 -13.39
CA LYS A 577 29.79 -13.09 -14.46
C LYS A 577 31.24 -13.10 -13.97
N LEU A 578 31.49 -12.87 -12.67
CA LEU A 578 32.82 -12.96 -12.07
C LEU A 578 33.35 -14.39 -12.00
N VAL A 579 32.46 -15.39 -11.95
CA VAL A 579 32.82 -16.81 -11.98
C VAL A 579 33.18 -17.21 -13.41
N GLN A 580 32.33 -16.87 -14.37
CA GLN A 580 32.51 -17.22 -15.79
C GLN A 580 33.81 -16.64 -16.37
N ALA A 581 34.20 -15.43 -15.97
CA ALA A 581 35.46 -14.81 -16.41
C ALA A 581 36.71 -15.55 -15.90
N LYS A 582 36.64 -16.30 -14.80
CA LYS A 582 37.77 -17.11 -14.29
C LYS A 582 37.94 -18.43 -15.04
N ASP A 583 36.85 -19.02 -15.53
CA ASP A 583 36.87 -20.29 -16.25
C ASP A 583 37.18 -20.12 -17.75
N GLY A 584 37.00 -18.91 -18.30
CA GLY A 584 37.24 -18.56 -19.70
C GLY A 584 38.65 -18.02 -20.01
N GLY A 585 39.66 -18.30 -19.19
CA GLY A 585 41.04 -17.88 -19.44
C GLY A 585 41.58 -18.46 -20.74
N TYR A 586 41.85 -17.59 -21.72
CA TYR A 586 42.52 -17.93 -22.98
C TYR A 586 43.86 -18.65 -22.71
N SER A 587 43.95 -19.87 -23.27
CA SER A 587 45.18 -20.57 -23.63
C SER A 587 45.99 -19.83 -24.69
#